data_AF-A0A822BDM9-F1
#
_entry.id   AF-A0A822BDM9-F1
#
_cell.length_a   1.000
_cell.length_b   1.000
_cell.length_c   1.000
_cell.angle_alpha   90.00
_cell.angle_beta   90.00
_cell.angle_gamma   90.00
#
_symmetry.space_group_name_H-M   'P 1'
#
loop_
_entity.id
_entity.type
_entity.pdbx_description
1 polymer ?
#
loop_
_entity_poly.entity_id
_entity_poly.type
_entity_poly.pdbx_seq_one_letter_code
_entity_poly.pdbx_strand_id
1 'polypeptide(L)'
;MRIYQFLKERYFYTRHKTLHRHQRPARIFLVRHGESQANVDLTLYGRMANHEVELTKKGCEQAIEAGKKLHSLIGKESVYVYMGQYKRSKETWSYIRKSFSPLQIITDREDSRLREQEFGNLSDLTKLPEVIQERDRLGHFFLSFFMW
;
A
#
# COMPACT_ATOMS: atom_id res chain seq x y z
N MET A 1 10.33 -4.01 0.79
CA MET A 1 8.89 -3.84 1.02
C MET A 1 8.51 -4.36 2.39
N ARG A 2 7.72 -3.60 3.17
CA ARG A 2 7.32 -3.97 4.54
C ARG A 2 5.90 -4.56 4.54
N ILE A 3 5.69 -5.56 5.38
CA ILE A 3 4.38 -6.17 5.65
C ILE A 3 4.13 -6.02 7.15
N TYR A 4 3.02 -5.41 7.52
CA TYR A 4 2.58 -5.35 8.92
C TYR A 4 1.37 -6.23 9.11
N GLN A 5 1.38 -7.05 10.16
CA GLN A 5 0.28 -7.92 10.54
C GLN A 5 -0.32 -7.44 11.86
N PHE A 6 -1.62 -7.21 11.88
CA PHE A 6 -2.35 -6.83 13.08
C PHE A 6 -3.34 -7.93 13.48
N LEU A 7 -3.30 -8.29 14.76
CA LEU A 7 -4.27 -9.18 15.39
C LEU A 7 -5.35 -8.35 16.09
N LYS A 8 -6.58 -8.82 15.96
CA LYS A 8 -7.80 -8.10 16.33
C LYS A 8 -7.93 -7.79 17.83
N GLU A 9 -7.21 -8.52 18.68
CA GLU A 9 -7.36 -8.44 20.14
C GLU A 9 -6.86 -7.12 20.75
N ARG A 10 -6.16 -6.26 20.00
CA ARG A 10 -5.40 -5.15 20.61
C ARG A 10 -5.81 -3.72 20.22
N TYR A 11 -6.73 -3.50 19.25
CA TYR A 11 -6.91 -2.15 18.67
C TYR A 11 -8.35 -1.63 18.47
N PHE A 12 -9.40 -2.41 18.76
CA PHE A 12 -10.78 -1.96 18.52
C PHE A 12 -11.58 -1.82 19.83
N TYR A 13 -11.33 -0.75 20.57
CA TYR A 13 -12.22 -0.28 21.65
C TYR A 13 -12.99 0.95 21.19
N THR A 14 -14.09 0.78 20.45
CA THR A 14 -15.10 1.86 20.33
C THR A 14 -16.47 1.31 19.95
N ARG A 15 -17.48 1.84 20.65
CA ARG A 15 -18.91 1.51 20.62
C ARG A 15 -19.54 1.58 19.23
N HIS A 16 -19.56 0.47 18.49
CA HIS A 16 -20.53 0.29 17.40
C HIS A 16 -21.35 -0.98 17.60
N LYS A 17 -22.67 -0.79 17.67
CA LYS A 17 -23.73 -1.79 17.78
C LYS A 17 -23.50 -2.92 16.75
N THR A 18 -23.41 -4.15 17.25
CA THR A 18 -23.72 -5.42 16.55
C THR A 18 -23.34 -5.50 15.07
N LEU A 19 -22.03 -5.47 14.76
CA LEU A 19 -21.55 -6.22 13.61
C LEU A 19 -21.34 -7.67 14.08
N HIS A 20 -22.15 -8.60 13.57
CA HIS A 20 -22.01 -10.02 13.89
C HIS A 20 -20.55 -10.44 13.76
N ARG A 21 -20.02 -11.17 14.75
CA ARG A 21 -18.60 -11.56 14.88
C ARG A 21 -18.02 -12.22 13.60
N HIS A 22 -18.91 -12.73 12.75
CA HIS A 22 -18.67 -13.48 11.52
C HIS A 22 -18.41 -12.61 10.28
N GLN A 23 -18.58 -11.28 10.33
CA GLN A 23 -18.39 -10.37 9.18
C GLN A 23 -17.10 -9.54 9.22
N ARG A 24 -16.19 -9.82 10.15
CA ARG A 24 -14.95 -9.04 10.30
C ARG A 24 -13.74 -9.93 10.04
N PRO A 25 -12.73 -9.45 9.30
CA PRO A 25 -11.54 -10.25 9.00
C PRO A 25 -10.84 -10.71 10.29
N ALA A 26 -10.24 -11.90 10.24
CA ALA A 26 -9.48 -12.46 11.35
C ALA A 26 -8.14 -11.74 11.54
N ARG A 27 -7.51 -11.34 10.43
CA ARG A 27 -6.20 -10.69 10.37
C ARG A 27 -6.23 -9.57 9.35
N ILE A 28 -5.48 -8.50 9.61
CA ILE A 28 -5.28 -7.40 8.66
C ILE A 28 -3.80 -7.34 8.33
N PHE A 29 -3.50 -7.41 7.04
CA PHE A 29 -2.16 -7.23 6.49
C PHE A 29 -2.09 -5.89 5.77
N LEU A 30 -1.07 -5.12 6.07
CA LEU A 30 -0.81 -3.83 5.44
C LEU A 30 0.50 -3.94 4.67
N VAL A 31 0.42 -3.70 3.37
CA VAL A 31 1.51 -3.92 2.42
C VAL A 31 1.75 -2.60 1.69
N ARG A 32 2.95 -2.05 1.85
CA ARG A 32 3.39 -0.90 1.04
C ARG A 32 3.64 -1.37 -0.40
N HIS A 33 3.45 -0.52 -1.39
CA HIS A 33 3.87 -0.82 -2.76
C HIS A 33 5.39 -1.09 -2.85
N GLY A 34 5.84 -1.80 -3.89
CA GLY A 34 7.26 -1.99 -4.18
C GLY A 34 7.94 -0.67 -4.57
N GLU A 35 9.27 -0.62 -4.54
CA GLU A 35 10.01 0.58 -4.98
C GLU A 35 9.53 1.09 -6.36
N SER A 36 9.15 2.37 -6.42
CA SER A 36 8.69 3.02 -7.66
C SER A 36 9.77 3.89 -8.29
N GLN A 37 9.61 4.24 -9.57
CA GLN A 37 10.52 5.15 -10.27
C GLN A 37 10.69 6.47 -9.50
N ALA A 38 9.60 7.03 -8.96
CA ALA A 38 9.64 8.26 -8.18
C ALA A 38 10.28 8.10 -6.79
N ASN A 39 10.42 6.87 -6.26
CA ASN A 39 11.22 6.63 -5.06
C ASN A 39 12.72 6.70 -5.35
N VAL A 40 13.13 6.43 -6.59
CA VAL A 40 14.52 6.51 -7.04
C VAL A 40 14.86 7.92 -7.52
N ASP A 41 13.96 8.54 -8.29
CA ASP A 41 14.12 9.87 -8.85
C ASP A 41 12.87 10.71 -8.61
N LEU A 42 12.95 11.59 -7.60
CA LEU A 42 11.84 12.47 -7.24
C LEU A 42 11.56 13.55 -8.29
N THR A 43 12.50 13.83 -9.21
CA THR A 43 12.27 14.81 -10.29
C THR A 43 11.21 14.34 -11.28
N LEU A 44 10.91 13.04 -11.28
CA LEU A 44 9.86 12.43 -12.09
C LEU A 44 8.49 13.06 -11.83
N TYR A 45 8.22 13.58 -10.63
CA TYR A 45 6.96 14.27 -10.32
C TYR A 45 6.75 15.54 -11.15
N GLY A 46 7.82 16.15 -11.70
CA GLY A 46 7.71 17.28 -12.62
C GLY A 46 7.57 16.90 -14.10
N ARG A 47 7.64 15.60 -14.43
CA ARG A 47 7.68 15.11 -15.83
C ARG A 47 6.59 14.07 -16.13
N MET A 48 6.00 13.47 -15.11
CA MET A 48 5.00 12.41 -15.21
C MET A 48 3.94 12.61 -14.12
N ALA A 49 2.68 12.27 -14.44
CA ALA A 49 1.62 12.33 -13.46
C ALA A 49 1.84 11.28 -12.36
N ASN A 50 1.66 11.66 -11.08
CA ASN A 50 1.93 10.78 -9.93
C ASN A 50 1.18 9.43 -10.01
N HIS A 51 -0.02 9.41 -10.58
CA HIS A 51 -0.83 8.19 -10.69
C HIS A 51 -0.28 7.18 -11.73
N GLU A 52 0.56 7.63 -12.65
CA GLU A 52 1.17 6.83 -13.72
C GLU A 52 2.53 6.24 -13.34
N VAL A 53 3.13 6.68 -12.22
CA VAL A 53 4.44 6.20 -11.78
C VAL A 53 4.44 4.69 -11.54
N GLU A 54 5.37 4.02 -12.22
CA GLU A 54 5.53 2.57 -12.23
C GLU A 54 6.49 2.07 -11.15
N LEU A 55 6.47 0.76 -10.91
CA LEU A 55 7.50 0.05 -10.16
C LEU A 55 8.82 0.01 -10.92
N THR A 56 9.93 0.06 -10.18
CA THR A 56 11.24 -0.33 -10.74
C THR A 56 11.30 -1.85 -10.86
N LYS A 57 12.29 -2.38 -11.61
CA LYS A 57 12.56 -3.82 -11.64
C LYS A 57 12.74 -4.40 -10.23
N LYS A 58 13.45 -3.68 -9.37
CA LYS A 58 13.64 -4.03 -7.95
C LYS A 58 12.31 -4.00 -7.19
N GLY A 59 11.44 -3.02 -7.46
CA GLY A 59 10.07 -2.97 -6.92
C GLY A 59 9.23 -4.20 -7.29
N CYS A 60 9.33 -4.66 -8.54
CA CYS A 60 8.68 -5.90 -8.99
C CYS A 60 9.18 -7.13 -8.24
N GLU A 61 10.51 -7.28 -8.09
CA GLU A 61 11.12 -8.38 -7.32
C GLU A 61 10.68 -8.37 -5.85
N GLN A 62 10.62 -7.18 -5.23
CA GLN A 62 10.11 -7.00 -3.88
C GLN A 62 8.65 -7.46 -3.75
N ALA A 63 7.81 -7.16 -4.74
CA ALA A 63 6.40 -7.55 -4.76
C ALA A 63 6.22 -9.07 -4.87
N ILE A 64 7.02 -9.73 -5.72
CA ILE A 64 7.05 -11.20 -5.84
C ILE A 64 7.42 -11.84 -4.49
N GLU A 65 8.47 -11.34 -3.85
CA GLU A 65 8.97 -11.90 -2.60
C GLU A 65 7.98 -11.71 -1.45
N ALA A 66 7.28 -10.57 -1.40
CA ALA A 66 6.20 -10.37 -0.46
C ALA A 66 5.00 -11.29 -0.71
N GLY A 67 4.68 -11.57 -1.98
CA GLY A 67 3.65 -12.54 -2.33
C GLY A 67 3.92 -13.91 -1.70
N LYS A 68 5.15 -14.40 -1.82
CA LYS A 68 5.57 -15.67 -1.20
C LYS A 68 5.45 -15.63 0.33
N LYS A 69 5.90 -14.54 0.96
CA LYS A 69 5.82 -14.35 2.42
C LYS A 69 4.38 -14.31 2.91
N LEU A 70 3.52 -13.54 2.24
CA LEU A 70 2.09 -13.48 2.56
C LEU A 70 1.43 -14.84 2.37
N HIS A 71 1.73 -15.56 1.29
CA HIS A 71 1.20 -16.90 1.08
C HIS A 71 1.61 -17.87 2.21
N SER A 72 2.86 -17.81 2.66
CA SER A 72 3.34 -18.61 3.81
C SER A 72 2.61 -18.25 5.11
N LEU A 73 2.31 -16.98 5.36
CA LEU A 73 1.61 -16.52 6.56
C LEU A 73 0.10 -16.79 6.52
N ILE A 74 -0.50 -16.71 5.33
CA ILE A 74 -1.95 -16.85 5.11
C ILE A 74 -2.34 -18.32 4.91
N GLY A 75 -1.44 -19.12 4.34
CA GLY A 75 -1.72 -20.51 3.98
C GLY A 75 -2.87 -20.59 2.99
N LYS A 76 -3.87 -21.41 3.32
CA LYS A 76 -5.05 -21.68 2.47
C LYS A 76 -6.26 -20.80 2.79
N GLU A 77 -6.14 -19.86 3.71
CA GLU A 77 -7.26 -18.98 4.09
C GLU A 77 -7.64 -18.02 2.97
N SER A 78 -8.93 -17.71 2.86
CA SER A 78 -9.42 -16.77 1.87
C SER A 78 -9.04 -15.33 2.22
N VAL A 79 -8.85 -14.50 1.18
CA VAL A 79 -8.39 -13.12 1.31
C VAL A 79 -9.34 -12.14 0.63
N TYR A 80 -9.51 -10.99 1.28
CA TYR A 80 -10.09 -9.78 0.70
C TYR A 80 -8.95 -8.78 0.49
N VAL A 81 -8.88 -8.21 -0.70
CA VAL A 81 -7.77 -7.33 -1.09
C VAL A 81 -8.32 -5.97 -1.50
N TYR A 82 -7.73 -4.94 -0.92
CA TYR A 82 -7.98 -3.55 -1.26
C TYR A 82 -6.66 -2.91 -1.62
N MET A 83 -6.61 -2.20 -2.75
CA MET A 83 -5.39 -1.55 -3.24
C MET A 83 -5.66 -0.10 -3.64
N GLY A 84 -4.63 0.74 -3.59
CA GLY A 84 -4.72 2.11 -4.08
C GLY A 84 -4.85 2.15 -5.62
N GLN A 85 -5.40 3.24 -6.14
CA GLN A 85 -5.68 3.43 -7.57
C GLN A 85 -4.41 3.67 -8.43
N TYR A 86 -3.29 4.03 -7.80
CA TYR A 86 -2.05 4.38 -8.51
C TYR A 86 -1.38 3.14 -9.12
N LYS A 87 -0.71 3.34 -10.26
CA LYS A 87 -0.14 2.26 -11.07
C LYS A 87 0.80 1.36 -10.26
N ARG A 88 1.74 1.93 -9.51
CA ARG A 88 2.63 1.19 -8.57
C ARG A 88 1.90 0.27 -7.58
N SER A 89 0.73 0.65 -7.07
CA SER A 89 -0.06 -0.18 -6.14
C SER A 89 -0.68 -1.37 -6.87
N LYS A 90 -1.23 -1.13 -8.07
CA LYS A 90 -1.82 -2.16 -8.92
C LYS A 90 -0.78 -3.14 -9.44
N GLU A 91 0.38 -2.64 -9.85
CA GLU A 91 1.53 -3.47 -10.24
C GLU A 91 2.03 -4.31 -9.06
N THR A 92 2.15 -3.72 -7.87
CA THR A 92 2.55 -4.49 -6.68
C THR A 92 1.58 -5.64 -6.43
N TRP A 93 0.27 -5.37 -6.48
CA TRP A 93 -0.73 -6.42 -6.35
C TRP A 93 -0.63 -7.47 -7.46
N SER A 94 -0.43 -7.07 -8.73
CA SER A 94 -0.35 -8.03 -9.84
C SER A 94 0.79 -9.04 -9.68
N TYR A 95 1.91 -8.63 -9.07
CA TYR A 95 3.02 -9.53 -8.73
C TYR A 95 2.72 -10.38 -7.49
N ILE A 96 2.19 -9.79 -6.41
CA ILE A 96 1.79 -10.52 -5.20
C ILE A 96 0.76 -11.60 -5.52
N ARG A 97 -0.24 -11.25 -6.35
CA ARG A 97 -1.37 -12.10 -6.74
C ARG A 97 -0.93 -13.44 -7.32
N LYS A 98 0.25 -13.49 -7.96
CA LYS A 98 0.81 -14.72 -8.55
C LYS A 98 1.13 -15.80 -7.51
N SER A 99 1.27 -15.43 -6.24
CA SER A 99 1.49 -16.37 -5.12
C SER A 99 0.20 -16.95 -4.55
N PHE A 100 -0.97 -16.57 -5.05
CA PHE A 100 -2.27 -16.99 -4.53
C PHE A 100 -3.08 -17.74 -5.59
N SER A 101 -3.81 -18.77 -5.17
CA SER A 101 -4.81 -19.39 -6.02
C SER A 101 -5.95 -18.41 -6.31
N PRO A 102 -6.50 -18.35 -7.54
CA PRO A 102 -7.66 -17.52 -7.84
C PRO A 102 -8.86 -17.78 -6.91
N LEU A 103 -9.05 -19.03 -6.46
CA LEU A 103 -10.13 -19.40 -5.54
C LEU A 103 -9.93 -18.86 -4.11
N GLN A 104 -8.69 -18.52 -3.75
CA GLN A 104 -8.36 -17.96 -2.44
C GLN A 104 -8.72 -16.46 -2.36
N ILE A 105 -8.81 -15.78 -3.50
CA ILE A 105 -9.08 -14.34 -3.56
C ILE A 105 -10.59 -14.15 -3.71
N ILE A 106 -11.25 -13.76 -2.63
CA ILE A 106 -12.70 -13.50 -2.63
C ILE A 106 -13.01 -12.21 -3.40
N THR A 107 -12.16 -11.20 -3.23
CA THR A 107 -12.22 -9.97 -4.01
C THR A 107 -10.87 -9.26 -3.99
N ASP A 108 -10.58 -8.57 -5.08
CA ASP A 108 -9.52 -7.58 -5.18
C ASP A 108 -10.08 -6.31 -5.83
N ARG A 109 -10.06 -5.19 -5.09
CA ARG A 109 -10.68 -3.93 -5.56
C ARG A 109 -9.78 -2.74 -5.29
N GLU A 110 -9.87 -1.78 -6.19
CA GLU A 110 -9.30 -0.46 -5.97
C GLU A 110 -10.15 0.32 -4.95
N ASP A 111 -9.50 1.03 -4.04
CA ASP A 111 -10.14 1.91 -3.08
C ASP A 111 -9.44 3.26 -3.07
N SER A 112 -10.20 4.30 -3.41
CA SER A 112 -9.69 5.67 -3.50
C SER A 112 -9.26 6.23 -2.15
N ARG A 113 -9.67 5.64 -1.03
CA ARG A 113 -9.26 6.05 0.33
C ARG A 113 -7.87 5.53 0.70
N LEU A 114 -7.32 4.58 -0.05
CA LEU A 114 -5.96 4.03 0.14
C LEU A 114 -4.90 4.79 -0.67
N ARG A 115 -5.18 6.05 -1.03
CA ARG A 115 -4.20 6.89 -1.73
C ARG A 115 -3.06 7.29 -0.79
N GLU A 116 -1.88 7.39 -1.40
CA GLU A 116 -0.74 8.05 -0.75
C GLU A 116 -1.04 9.53 -0.56
N GLN A 117 -0.40 10.14 0.44
CA GLN A 117 -0.51 11.58 0.64
C GLN A 117 0.02 12.31 -0.60
N GLU A 118 -0.77 13.26 -1.09
CA GLU A 118 -0.42 14.05 -2.27
C GLU A 118 0.47 15.22 -1.85
N PHE A 119 1.44 15.56 -2.71
CA PHE A 119 2.43 16.61 -2.46
C PHE A 119 1.91 18.04 -2.77
N GLY A 120 0.61 18.20 -3.03
CA GLY A 120 0.04 19.44 -3.56
C GLY A 120 0.55 19.77 -4.97
N ASN A 121 0.25 20.98 -5.47
CA ASN A 121 0.79 21.48 -6.74
C ASN A 121 2.29 21.77 -6.60
N LEU A 122 3.10 20.73 -6.76
CA LEU A 122 4.56 20.82 -6.76
C LEU A 122 5.04 21.27 -8.14
N SER A 123 4.63 22.48 -8.51
CA SER A 123 4.95 23.09 -9.81
C SER A 123 6.41 23.57 -9.87
N ASP A 124 7.03 23.80 -8.72
CA ASP A 124 8.40 24.27 -8.59
C ASP A 124 9.28 23.19 -7.96
N LEU A 125 10.05 22.50 -8.80
CA LEU A 125 10.99 21.46 -8.39
C LEU A 125 12.12 22.01 -7.51
N THR A 126 12.36 23.33 -7.48
CA THR A 126 13.39 23.92 -6.62
C THR A 126 13.02 23.86 -5.14
N LYS A 127 11.71 23.81 -4.85
CA LYS A 127 11.16 23.69 -3.48
C LYS A 127 11.02 22.24 -3.01
N LEU A 128 11.36 21.28 -3.87
CA LEU A 128 11.26 19.86 -3.56
C LEU A 128 11.99 19.47 -2.26
N PRO A 129 13.21 19.96 -1.96
CA PRO A 129 13.88 19.66 -0.69
C PRO A 129 13.12 20.20 0.53
N GLU A 130 12.57 21.41 0.43
CA GLU A 130 11.79 22.04 1.51
C GLU A 130 10.49 21.28 1.78
N VAL A 131 9.76 20.89 0.73
CA VAL A 131 8.54 20.10 0.83
C VAL A 131 8.80 18.72 1.45
N ILE A 132 9.92 18.06 1.08
CA ILE A 132 10.32 16.79 1.69
C ILE A 132 10.64 16.98 3.17
N GLN A 133 11.37 18.06 3.51
CA GLN A 133 11.75 18.34 4.89
C GLN A 133 10.55 18.70 5.78
N GLU A 134 9.60 19.48 5.27
CA GLU A 134 8.33 19.78 5.94
C GLU A 134 7.49 18.51 6.14
N ARG A 135 7.43 17.64 5.12
CA ARG A 135 6.75 16.35 5.21
C ARG A 135 7.34 15.48 6.32
N ASP A 136 8.67 15.35 6.35
CA ASP A 136 9.36 14.54 7.34
C ASP A 136 9.18 15.12 8.77
N ARG A 137 8.97 16.45 8.89
CA ARG A 137 8.64 17.12 10.16
C ARG A 137 7.20 16.92 10.62
N LEU A 138 6.22 16.94 9.71
CA LEU A 138 4.80 16.98 10.09
C LEU A 138 4.26 15.63 10.60
N GLY A 139 4.81 14.50 10.13
CA GLY A 139 4.54 13.17 10.66
C GLY A 139 3.10 12.65 10.54
N HIS A 140 2.99 11.33 10.28
CA HIS A 140 1.93 10.32 10.51
C HIS A 140 0.50 10.68 11.01
N PHE A 141 -0.07 11.84 10.73
CA PHE A 141 -1.51 12.05 10.86
C PHE A 141 -2.13 11.81 9.48
N PHE A 142 -3.26 11.10 9.46
CA PHE A 142 -3.91 10.48 8.29
C PHE A 142 -3.29 9.12 7.91
N LEU A 143 -4.15 8.10 7.79
CA LEU A 143 -3.81 6.72 7.44
C LEU A 143 -3.27 6.64 6.00
N SER A 144 -2.06 7.13 5.80
CA SER A 144 -1.27 7.02 4.58
C SER A 144 0.09 6.47 5.02
N PHE A 145 0.40 5.23 4.63
CA PHE A 145 1.62 4.55 5.06
C PHE A 145 2.88 5.23 4.45
N PHE A 146 3.60 6.03 5.23
CA PHE A 146 4.98 6.48 4.93
C PHE A 146 6.01 5.47 5.47
N MET A 147 6.85 4.89 4.61
CA MET A 147 8.21 5.32 4.22
C MET A 147 9.28 5.25 5.32
N TRP A 148 9.96 4.09 5.39
CA TRP A 148 11.40 3.99 5.13
C TRP A 148 11.55 2.87 4.11
#